data_AF-A0A137R1J4-F1
#
_entry.id   AF-A0A137R1J4-F1
#
_cell.length_a   1.000
_cell.length_b   1.000
_cell.length_c   1.000
_cell.angle_alpha   90.00
_cell.angle_beta   90.00
_cell.angle_gamma   90.00
#
_symmetry.space_group_name_H-M   'P 1'
#
loop_
_entity.id
_entity.type
_entity.pdbx_description
1 polymer ?
#
loop_
_entity_poly.entity_id
_entity_poly.type
_entity_poly.pdbx_seq_one_letter_code
_entity_poly.pdbx_strand_id
1 'polypeptide(L)'
;MQRTEQFTEIQQEEILALQSIYPDWVVISSKKQPVLIFEIPVELPESVNVIISSQGKDRTQVEDTTISCFPPITVTVSLPPEYPEQKSASIEHITAKAAWLPALNSEQLEAHLIGLWQPGSQVLYEWLECICCGRFLAELGLLSSDNVLR
;
A
#
# COMPACT_ATOMS: atom_id res chain seq x y z
N MET A 1 12.60 27.57 9.54
CA MET A 1 11.74 27.92 8.38
C MET A 1 12.58 27.68 7.14
N GLN A 2 12.28 26.85 6.14
CA GLN A 2 11.32 25.78 5.87
C GLN A 2 12.09 24.89 4.88
N ARG A 3 12.45 23.65 5.25
CA ARG A 3 13.16 22.72 4.35
C ARG A 3 12.11 21.89 3.61
N THR A 4 11.38 22.54 2.71
CA THR A 4 10.32 21.92 1.88
C THR A 4 10.54 22.13 0.38
N GLU A 5 11.65 22.76 -0.02
CA GLU A 5 11.97 23.19 -1.40
C GLU A 5 12.18 22.04 -2.42
N GLN A 6 11.82 20.80 -2.09
CA GLN A 6 12.03 19.63 -2.96
C GLN A 6 10.76 19.12 -3.63
N PHE A 7 9.58 19.44 -3.10
CA PHE A 7 8.29 19.10 -3.71
C PHE A 7 7.68 20.33 -4.38
N THR A 8 7.01 20.14 -5.52
CA THR A 8 6.24 21.21 -6.17
C THR A 8 5.04 21.61 -5.31
N GLU A 9 4.45 22.77 -5.59
CA GLU A 9 3.27 23.25 -4.84
C GLU A 9 2.13 22.24 -4.88
N ILE A 10 1.83 21.69 -6.07
CA ILE A 10 0.79 20.67 -6.28
C ILE A 10 1.07 19.39 -5.47
N GLN A 11 2.33 18.97 -5.39
CA GLN A 11 2.72 17.80 -4.60
C GLN A 11 2.54 18.05 -3.10
N GLN A 12 2.92 19.23 -2.63
CA GLN A 12 2.75 19.61 -1.23
C GLN A 12 1.28 19.69 -0.85
N GLU A 13 0.43 20.25 -1.71
CA GLU A 13 -1.01 20.27 -1.51
C GLU A 13 -1.60 18.86 -1.38
N GLU A 14 -1.23 17.92 -2.26
CA GLU A 14 -1.67 16.52 -2.16
C GLU A 14 -1.21 15.88 -0.85
N ILE A 15 0.07 16.02 -0.49
CA ILE A 15 0.63 15.45 0.73
C ILE A 15 -0.07 16.02 1.97
N LEU A 16 -0.31 17.34 2.02
CA LEU A 16 -1.00 17.99 3.13
C LEU A 16 -2.46 17.53 3.24
N ALA A 17 -3.15 17.37 2.12
CA ALA A 17 -4.49 16.81 2.09
C ALA A 17 -4.49 15.39 2.68
N LEU A 18 -3.56 14.54 2.25
CA LEU A 18 -3.42 13.18 2.78
C LEU A 18 -3.08 13.15 4.27
N GLN A 19 -2.19 14.02 4.75
CA GLN A 19 -1.88 14.13 6.18
C GLN A 19 -3.07 14.61 7.00
N SER A 20 -3.97 15.39 6.41
CA SER A 20 -5.20 15.83 7.06
C SER A 20 -6.24 14.70 7.17
N ILE A 21 -6.30 13.81 6.18
CA ILE A 21 -7.26 12.70 6.15
C ILE A 21 -6.72 11.50 6.95
N TYR A 22 -5.43 11.20 6.76
CA TYR A 22 -4.73 10.03 7.30
C TYR A 22 -3.43 10.43 8.02
N PRO A 23 -3.51 11.17 9.15
CA PRO A 23 -2.34 11.69 9.85
C PRO A 23 -1.39 10.57 10.33
N ASP A 24 -1.94 9.42 10.69
CA ASP A 24 -1.17 8.29 11.21
C ASP A 24 -0.57 7.40 10.12
N TRP A 25 -0.98 7.57 8.85
CA TRP A 25 -0.52 6.71 7.76
C TRP A 25 0.65 7.32 7.01
N VAL A 26 0.81 8.64 7.02
CA VAL A 26 1.77 9.34 6.16
C VAL A 26 2.99 9.82 6.96
N VAL A 27 4.16 9.23 6.69
CA VAL A 27 5.44 9.63 7.26
C VAL A 27 6.36 10.16 6.16
N ILE A 28 6.88 11.37 6.33
CA ILE A 28 7.82 11.98 5.37
C ILE A 28 9.26 11.80 5.88
N SER A 29 10.10 11.11 5.11
CA SER A 29 11.52 10.97 5.44
C SER A 29 12.35 12.00 4.69
N SER A 30 12.95 12.94 5.43
CA SER A 30 13.85 13.96 4.88
C SER A 30 15.27 13.43 4.68
N LYS A 31 15.47 12.55 3.68
CA LYS A 31 16.81 12.20 3.16
C LYS A 31 17.22 13.19 2.04
N LYS A 32 18.35 12.95 1.36
CA LYS A 32 18.80 13.79 0.23
C LYS A 32 17.72 13.94 -0.86
N GLN A 33 16.87 12.93 -1.01
CA GLN A 33 15.62 12.98 -1.76
C GLN A 33 14.50 12.64 -0.78
N PRO A 34 13.41 13.43 -0.73
CA PRO A 34 12.32 13.17 0.19
C PRO A 34 11.54 11.94 -0.29
N VAL A 35 11.26 11.03 0.63
CA VAL A 35 10.42 9.86 0.37
C VAL A 35 9.20 9.88 1.29
N LEU A 36 8.06 9.51 0.74
CA LEU A 36 6.81 9.30 1.46
C LEU A 36 6.76 7.84 1.88
N ILE A 37 6.49 7.59 3.14
CA ILE A 37 6.31 6.25 3.69
C ILE A 37 4.87 6.20 4.17
N PHE A 38 4.09 5.33 3.54
CA PHE A 38 2.71 5.06 3.91
C PHE A 38 2.64 3.78 4.73
N GLU A 39 2.08 3.83 5.94
CA GLU A 39 1.72 2.65 6.72
C GLU A 39 0.20 2.50 6.72
N ILE A 40 -0.30 1.59 5.89
CA ILE A 40 -1.70 1.52 5.51
C ILE A 40 -2.31 0.27 6.16
N PRO A 41 -3.28 0.40 7.08
CA PRO A 41 -4.03 -0.76 7.56
C PRO A 41 -4.82 -1.36 6.40
N VAL A 42 -5.02 -2.66 6.40
CA VAL A 42 -5.83 -3.32 5.37
C VAL A 42 -7.08 -3.85 6.05
N GLU A 43 -8.20 -3.19 5.79
CA GLU A 43 -9.53 -3.52 6.30
C GLU A 43 -10.31 -4.26 5.23
N LEU A 44 -10.87 -5.40 5.60
CA LEU A 44 -11.67 -6.19 4.68
C LEU A 44 -13.14 -5.80 4.77
N PRO A 45 -13.84 -5.62 3.64
CA PRO A 45 -15.27 -5.30 3.65
C PRO A 45 -16.11 -6.44 4.24
N GLU A 46 -15.65 -7.68 4.09
CA GLU A 46 -16.24 -8.88 4.67
C GLU A 46 -15.16 -9.75 5.31
N SER A 47 -15.51 -10.49 6.35
CA SER A 47 -14.53 -11.34 7.02
C SER A 47 -14.07 -12.49 6.11
N VAL A 48 -12.77 -12.60 5.91
CA VAL A 48 -12.14 -13.58 5.01
C VAL A 48 -11.66 -14.77 5.83
N ASN A 49 -11.89 -15.98 5.33
CA ASN A 49 -11.35 -17.18 5.94
C ASN A 49 -9.91 -17.38 5.47
N VAL A 50 -8.96 -17.40 6.39
CA VAL A 50 -7.55 -17.57 6.08
C VAL A 50 -7.04 -18.88 6.64
N ILE A 51 -6.25 -19.55 5.81
CA ILE A 51 -5.60 -20.80 6.16
C ILE A 51 -4.19 -20.47 6.65
N ILE A 52 -4.01 -20.44 7.97
CA ILE A 52 -2.70 -20.15 8.55
C ILE A 52 -1.91 -21.45 8.58
N SER A 53 -0.86 -21.51 7.76
CA SER A 53 0.05 -22.66 7.70
C SER A 53 1.30 -22.36 8.52
N SER A 54 1.36 -22.86 9.77
CA SER A 54 2.59 -22.74 10.56
C SER A 54 3.52 -23.93 10.28
N GLN A 55 4.74 -23.66 9.80
CA GLN A 55 5.77 -24.67 9.62
C GLN A 55 6.54 -24.87 10.93
N GLY A 56 5.96 -25.65 11.85
CA GLY A 56 6.66 -26.16 13.02
C GLY A 56 7.52 -27.39 12.67
N LYS A 57 8.63 -27.60 13.40
CA LYS A 57 9.62 -28.68 13.14
C LYS A 57 9.09 -30.12 13.09
N ASP A 58 7.83 -30.37 13.44
CA ASP A 58 7.27 -31.74 13.47
C ASP A 58 5.82 -31.87 12.94
N ARG A 59 5.08 -30.76 12.73
CA ARG A 59 3.69 -30.79 12.24
C ARG A 59 3.32 -29.48 11.53
N THR A 60 2.76 -29.59 10.32
CA THR A 60 2.01 -28.49 9.69
C THR A 60 0.68 -28.37 10.40
N GLN A 61 0.54 -27.35 11.26
CA GLN A 61 -0.77 -26.97 11.78
C GLN A 61 -1.40 -26.00 10.80
N VAL A 62 -2.55 -26.42 10.29
CA VAL A 62 -3.42 -25.66 9.40
C VAL A 62 -4.61 -25.23 10.27
N GLU A 63 -4.67 -23.94 10.60
CA GLU A 63 -5.81 -23.38 11.33
C GLU A 63 -6.66 -22.54 10.38
N ASP A 64 -7.95 -22.88 10.30
CA ASP A 64 -8.96 -22.05 9.66
C ASP A 64 -9.37 -20.95 10.64
N THR A 65 -9.11 -19.69 10.28
CA THR A 65 -9.50 -18.53 11.08
C THR A 65 -10.10 -17.47 10.20
N THR A 66 -11.16 -16.85 10.68
CA THR A 66 -11.77 -15.70 10.03
C THR A 66 -11.11 -14.42 10.52
N ILE A 67 -10.60 -13.61 9.60
CA ILE A 67 -10.03 -12.30 9.91
C ILE A 67 -10.82 -11.18 9.22
N SER A 68 -10.90 -10.04 9.88
CA SER A 68 -11.54 -8.82 9.37
C SER A 68 -10.53 -7.76 8.92
N CYS A 69 -9.24 -7.94 9.24
CA CYS A 69 -8.17 -7.04 8.86
C CYS A 69 -6.83 -7.78 8.74
N PHE A 70 -5.94 -7.25 7.90
CA PHE A 70 -4.55 -7.70 7.84
C PHE A 70 -3.60 -6.73 8.55
N PRO A 71 -2.42 -7.21 8.96
CA PRO A 71 -1.34 -6.34 9.38
C PRO A 71 -1.06 -5.25 8.32
N PRO A 72 -0.71 -4.02 8.73
CA PRO A 72 -0.47 -2.92 7.80
C PRO A 72 0.57 -3.23 6.71
N ILE A 73 0.35 -2.66 5.53
CA ILE A 73 1.29 -2.62 4.42
C ILE A 73 2.04 -1.29 4.47
N THR A 74 3.37 -1.37 4.40
CA THR A 74 4.25 -0.23 4.24
C THR A 74 4.58 -0.02 2.77
N VAL A 75 4.27 1.16 2.23
CA VAL A 75 4.61 1.56 0.86
C VAL A 75 5.55 2.76 0.92
N THR A 76 6.73 2.64 0.34
CA THR A 76 7.67 3.76 0.21
C THR A 76 7.58 4.32 -1.20
N VAL A 77 7.34 5.61 -1.33
CA VAL A 77 7.08 6.32 -2.59
C VAL A 77 8.01 7.52 -2.72
N SER A 78 8.54 7.74 -3.92
CA SER A 78 9.23 8.97 -4.30
C SER A 78 8.40 9.73 -5.34
N LEU A 79 8.32 11.05 -5.19
CA LEU A 79 7.62 11.91 -6.15
C LEU A 79 8.64 12.58 -7.06
N PRO A 80 8.66 12.27 -8.37
CA PRO A 80 9.51 12.98 -9.31
C PRO A 80 8.99 14.42 -9.50
N PRO A 81 9.84 15.39 -9.89
CA PRO A 81 9.42 16.77 -10.09
C PRO A 81 8.36 16.93 -11.20
N GLU A 82 8.27 15.97 -12.12
CA GLU A 82 7.28 15.98 -13.21
C GLU A 82 5.91 15.37 -12.82
N TYR A 83 5.76 14.88 -11.58
CA TYR A 83 4.46 14.42 -11.07
C TYR A 83 3.61 15.59 -10.57
N PRO A 84 2.28 15.61 -10.82
CA PRO A 84 1.48 14.55 -11.47
C PRO A 84 1.32 14.69 -12.99
N GLU A 85 1.86 15.74 -13.60
CA GLU A 85 1.52 16.11 -14.99
C GLU A 85 2.06 15.15 -16.06
N GLN A 86 3.31 14.70 -15.93
CA GLN A 86 3.99 13.93 -16.98
C GLN A 86 4.45 12.54 -16.53
N LYS A 87 4.59 12.32 -15.22
CA LYS A 87 5.03 11.04 -14.64
C LYS A 87 4.20 10.67 -13.42
N SER A 88 4.02 9.36 -13.23
CA SER A 88 3.48 8.80 -11.99
C SER A 88 4.45 8.99 -10.82
N ALA A 89 3.93 8.89 -9.61
CA ALA A 89 4.72 8.61 -8.43
C ALA A 89 5.45 7.26 -8.60
N SER A 90 6.67 7.17 -8.07
CA SER A 90 7.49 5.97 -8.14
C SER A 90 7.39 5.21 -6.83
N ILE A 91 7.04 3.92 -6.89
CA ILE A 91 7.07 3.05 -5.73
C ILE A 91 8.49 2.51 -5.59
N GLU A 92 9.12 2.77 -4.46
CA GLU A 92 10.47 2.26 -4.16
C GLU A 92 10.39 0.84 -3.60
N HIS A 93 9.49 0.63 -2.63
CA HIS A 93 9.33 -0.65 -1.93
C HIS A 93 7.93 -0.81 -1.36
N ILE A 94 7.41 -2.05 -1.41
CA ILE A 94 6.21 -2.49 -0.70
C ILE A 94 6.61 -3.59 0.28
N THR A 95 6.13 -3.52 1.52
CA THR A 95 6.41 -4.52 2.54
C THR A 95 5.20 -4.70 3.45
N ALA A 96 4.77 -5.95 3.65
CA ALA A 96 3.74 -6.29 4.62
C ALA A 96 4.36 -6.69 5.97
N LYS A 97 3.81 -6.19 7.08
CA LYS A 97 4.18 -6.68 8.42
C LYS A 97 3.90 -8.18 8.51
N ALA A 98 4.75 -8.95 9.19
CA ALA A 98 4.63 -10.42 9.29
C ALA A 98 4.68 -11.19 7.95
N ALA A 99 5.11 -10.55 6.85
CA ALA A 99 5.29 -11.17 5.53
C ALA A 99 4.05 -11.93 5.01
N TRP A 100 2.84 -11.48 5.39
CA TRP A 100 1.58 -12.09 4.93
C TRP A 100 1.31 -11.84 3.44
N LEU A 101 1.97 -10.84 2.84
CA LEU A 101 1.99 -10.59 1.41
C LEU A 101 3.32 -11.08 0.81
N PRO A 102 3.32 -12.20 0.06
CA PRO A 102 4.51 -12.71 -0.63
C PRO A 102 5.14 -11.69 -1.58
N ALA A 103 6.46 -11.78 -1.78
CA ALA A 103 7.19 -10.88 -2.68
C ALA A 103 6.65 -10.85 -4.12
N LEU A 104 6.20 -12.00 -4.65
CA LEU A 104 5.58 -12.10 -5.97
C LEU A 104 4.29 -11.25 -6.07
N ASN A 105 3.54 -11.17 -4.96
CA ASN A 105 2.30 -10.41 -4.90
C ASN A 105 2.56 -8.92 -4.64
N SER A 106 3.68 -8.56 -4.01
CA SER A 106 4.07 -7.14 -3.88
C SER A 106 4.45 -6.51 -5.22
N GLU A 107 5.12 -7.24 -6.13
CA GLU A 107 5.42 -6.73 -7.48
C GLU A 107 4.13 -6.54 -8.31
N GLN A 108 3.18 -7.45 -8.16
CA GLN A 108 1.87 -7.33 -8.79
C GLN A 108 1.06 -6.16 -8.23
N LEU A 109 1.11 -5.95 -6.91
CA LEU A 109 0.49 -4.80 -6.27
C LEU A 109 1.13 -3.50 -6.74
N GLU A 110 2.46 -3.44 -6.83
CA GLU A 110 3.18 -2.29 -7.39
C GLU A 110 2.70 -1.98 -8.82
N ALA A 111 2.70 -2.98 -9.70
CA ALA A 111 2.26 -2.83 -11.08
C ALA A 111 0.80 -2.39 -11.17
N HIS A 112 -0.07 -2.93 -10.30
CA HIS A 112 -1.47 -2.55 -10.23
C HIS A 112 -1.65 -1.10 -9.80
N LEU A 113 -0.97 -0.66 -8.73
CA LEU A 113 -1.02 0.72 -8.24
C LEU A 113 -0.51 1.70 -9.31
N ILE A 114 0.62 1.41 -9.95
CA ILE A 114 1.14 2.22 -11.05
C ILE A 114 0.13 2.30 -12.20
N GLY A 115 -0.59 1.20 -12.47
CA GLY A 115 -1.65 1.14 -13.48
C GLY A 115 -2.88 2.00 -13.18
N LEU A 116 -3.13 2.37 -11.91
CA LEU A 116 -4.22 3.28 -11.54
C LEU A 116 -3.93 4.74 -11.92
N TRP A 117 -2.65 5.11 -12.09
CA TRP A 117 -2.28 6.47 -12.43
C TRP A 117 -2.68 6.83 -13.87
N GLN A 118 -3.17 8.05 -14.06
CA GLN A 118 -3.43 8.66 -15.35
C GLN A 118 -2.67 9.99 -15.46
N PRO A 119 -2.23 10.39 -16.66
CA PRO A 119 -1.51 11.66 -16.85
C PRO A 119 -2.30 12.86 -16.30
N GLY A 120 -1.66 13.65 -15.44
CA GLY A 120 -2.28 14.79 -14.78
C GLY A 120 -3.09 14.47 -13.52
N SER A 121 -3.20 13.21 -13.13
CA SER A 121 -3.93 12.80 -11.92
C SER A 121 -3.01 12.66 -10.71
N GLN A 122 -3.46 13.22 -9.59
CA GLN A 122 -3.01 12.87 -8.25
C GLN A 122 -3.50 11.45 -7.92
N VAL A 123 -2.62 10.54 -7.51
CA VAL A 123 -2.93 9.09 -7.40
C VAL A 123 -2.68 8.53 -6.00
N LEU A 124 -2.00 9.27 -5.12
CA LEU A 124 -1.63 8.76 -3.81
C LEU A 124 -2.85 8.40 -2.97
N TYR A 125 -3.92 9.22 -3.03
CA TYR A 125 -5.19 8.91 -2.37
C TYR A 125 -5.80 7.59 -2.86
N GLU A 126 -5.87 7.39 -4.18
CA GLU A 126 -6.43 6.17 -4.76
C GLU A 126 -5.61 4.94 -4.37
N TRP A 127 -4.28 5.07 -4.28
CA TRP A 127 -3.42 4.01 -3.77
C TRP A 127 -3.72 3.65 -2.32
N LEU A 128 -3.87 4.65 -1.44
CA LEU A 128 -4.23 4.42 -0.05
C LEU A 128 -5.59 3.73 0.07
N GLU A 129 -6.60 4.19 -0.67
CA GLU A 129 -7.95 3.61 -0.67
C GLU A 129 -7.97 2.17 -1.19
N CYS A 130 -7.25 1.90 -2.28
CA CYS A 130 -7.17 0.57 -2.87
C CYS A 130 -6.57 -0.43 -1.88
N ILE A 131 -5.50 -0.03 -1.18
CA ILE A 131 -4.83 -0.86 -0.16
C ILE A 131 -5.70 -0.98 1.08
N CYS A 132 -6.24 0.13 1.59
CA CYS A 132 -7.01 0.16 2.84
C CYS A 132 -8.28 -0.67 2.75
N CYS A 133 -9.02 -0.57 1.64
CA CYS A 133 -10.23 -1.37 1.45
C CYS A 133 -9.94 -2.83 1.04
N GLY A 134 -8.66 -3.21 0.92
CA GLY A 134 -8.27 -4.54 0.43
C GLY A 134 -8.71 -4.84 -1.01
N ARG A 135 -9.02 -3.82 -1.82
CA ARG A 135 -9.54 -3.97 -3.19
C ARG A 135 -8.59 -4.76 -4.09
N PHE A 136 -7.29 -4.49 -3.92
CA PHE A 136 -6.23 -5.19 -4.62
C PHE A 136 -6.24 -6.70 -4.40
N LEU A 137 -6.75 -7.20 -3.26
CA LEU A 137 -6.78 -8.64 -2.98
C LEU A 137 -7.72 -9.38 -3.95
N ALA A 138 -8.85 -8.76 -4.30
CA ALA A 138 -9.77 -9.31 -5.29
C ALA A 138 -9.23 -9.12 -6.71
N GLU A 139 -8.68 -7.94 -7.02
CA GLU A 139 -8.19 -7.60 -8.36
C GLU A 139 -6.94 -8.40 -8.77
N LEU A 140 -6.09 -8.76 -7.80
CA LEU A 140 -4.93 -9.62 -8.02
C LEU A 140 -5.26 -11.13 -7.89
N GLY A 141 -6.52 -11.48 -7.61
CA GLY A 141 -6.94 -12.87 -7.45
C GLY A 141 -6.35 -13.58 -6.23
N LEU A 142 -5.96 -12.81 -5.20
CA LEU A 142 -5.44 -13.34 -3.93
C LEU A 142 -6.57 -13.89 -3.07
N LEU A 143 -7.79 -13.38 -3.25
CA LEU A 143 -9.01 -13.97 -2.69
C LEU A 143 -9.59 -14.98 -3.68
N SER A 144 -9.71 -16.23 -3.24
CA SER A 144 -10.52 -17.23 -3.94
C SER A 144 -12.00 -16.85 -3.84
N SER A 145 -12.83 -17.32 -4.78
CA SER A 145 -14.28 -17.06 -4.82
C SER A 145 -15.04 -17.43 -3.52
N ASP A 146 -14.42 -18.25 -2.67
CA ASP A 146 -14.92 -18.66 -1.35
C ASP A 146 -14.39 -17.78 -0.19
N ASN A 147 -13.84 -16.59 -0.46
CA ASN A 147 -13.17 -15.72 0.51
C ASN A 147 -12.04 -16.46 1.26
N VAL A 148 -11.27 -17.26 0.53
CA VAL A 148 -10.07 -17.95 1.03
C VAL A 148 -8.84 -17.31 0.42
N LEU A 149 -7.92 -16.79 1.26
CA LEU A 149 -6.60 -16.38 0.77
C LEU A 149 -5.75 -17.60 0.39
N ARG A 150 -5.13 -17.56 -0.78
CA ARG A 150 -4.22 -18.61 -1.29
C ARG A 150 -2.80 -18.12 -1.51
#